data_AF-A7RR64-F1
#
_entry.id   AF-A7RR64-F1
#
_cell.length_a   1.000
_cell.length_b   1.000
_cell.length_c   1.000
_cell.angle_alpha   90.00
_cell.angle_beta   90.00
_cell.angle_gamma   90.00
#
_symmetry.space_group_name_H-M   'P 1'
#
loop_
_entity.id
_entity.type
_entity.pdbx_description
1 polymer ?
#
loop_
_entity_poly.entity_id
_entity_poly.type
_entity_poly.pdbx_seq_one_letter_code
_entity_poly.pdbx_strand_id
1 'polypeptide(L)' 'IYKLDADRALQLLESYHEKLNKPQDKALRSAIERVIRIFQSRLFLALLDIQEFYEATLLDGSKSPEQKANETIEAVEKWE' A
#
# COMPACT_ATOMS: atom_id res chain seq x y z
N ILE A 1 -7.96 13.77 -1.00
CA ILE A 1 -8.56 13.83 0.35
C ILE A 1 -8.01 12.67 1.21
N TYR A 2 -8.03 11.42 0.74
CA TYR A 2 -7.67 10.25 1.54
C TYR A 2 -6.21 10.04 1.98
N LYS A 3 -5.20 10.43 1.18
CA LYS A 3 -3.79 10.09 1.50
C LYS A 3 -3.29 10.77 2.79
N LEU A 4 -3.66 12.04 2.98
CA LEU A 4 -3.37 12.79 4.22
C LEU A 4 -4.07 12.17 5.43
N ASP A 5 -5.25 11.57 5.25
CA ASP A 5 -5.98 10.92 6.34
C ASP A 5 -5.41 9.54 6.68
N ALA A 6 -4.96 8.77 5.67
CA ALA A 6 -4.33 7.46 5.88
C ALA A 6 -2.97 7.56 6.58
N ASP A 7 -2.10 8.47 6.13
CA ASP A 7 -0.80 8.68 6.77
C ASP A 7 -0.97 9.18 8.21
N ARG A 8 -1.91 10.11 8.45
CA ARG A 8 -2.24 10.58 9.81
C ARG A 8 -2.83 9.49 10.68
N ALA A 9 -3.69 8.62 10.13
CA ALA A 9 -4.27 7.49 10.86
C ALA A 9 -3.20 6.46 11.26
N LEU A 10 -2.23 6.19 10.37
CA LEU A 10 -1.11 5.31 10.67
C LEU A 10 -0.22 5.89 11.77
N GLN A 11 0.17 7.17 11.67
CA GLN A 11 0.93 7.88 12.71
C GLN A 11 0.19 7.88 14.06
N LEU A 12 -1.13 8.01 14.04
CA LEU A 12 -1.94 7.94 15.26
C LEU A 12 -1.88 6.55 15.90
N LEU A 13 -2.00 5.49 15.10
CA LEU A 13 -1.88 4.10 15.58
C LEU A 13 -0.48 3.81 16.13
N GLU A 14 0.57 4.29 15.47
CA GLU A 14 1.96 4.20 15.95
C GLU A 14 2.12 4.92 17.30
N SER A 15 1.58 6.14 17.43
CA SER A 15 1.59 6.89 18.70
C SER A 15 0.83 6.16 19.83
N TYR A 16 -0.29 5.50 19.52
CA TYR A 16 -1.00 4.67 20.50
C TYR A 16 -0.17 3.44 20.90
N HIS A 17 0.42 2.75 19.93
CA HIS A 17 1.29 1.61 20.18
C HIS A 17 2.46 1.95 21.12
N GLU A 18 3.10 3.11 20.94
CA GLU A 18 4.19 3.59 21.80
C GLU A 18 3.76 3.87 23.24
N LYS A 19 2.53 4.39 23.43
CA LYS A 19 1.99 4.75 24.75
C LYS A 19 1.53 3.53 25.55
N LEU A 20 1.27 2.39 24.91
CA LEU A 20 0.83 1.13 25.55
C LEU A 20 2.02 0.37 26.12
N ASN A 21 2.49 0.80 27.29
CA ASN A 21 3.68 0.25 27.95
C ASN A 21 3.38 -0.61 29.19
N LYS A 22 2.12 -0.68 29.63
CA LYS A 22 1.76 -1.45 30.82
C LYS A 22 1.45 -2.92 30.50
N PRO A 23 1.69 -3.86 31.43
CA PRO A 23 1.44 -5.28 31.18
C PRO A 23 0.00 -5.60 30.72
N GLN A 24 -1.00 -4.90 31.24
CA GLN A 24 -2.41 -5.06 30.86
C GLN A 24 -2.72 -4.63 29.41
N ASP A 25 -1.88 -3.77 28.83
CA ASP A 25 -2.10 -3.20 27.51
C ASP A 25 -1.59 -4.13 26.39
N LYS A 26 -0.88 -5.21 26.74
CA LYS A 26 -0.17 -6.10 25.80
C LYS A 26 -1.07 -6.61 24.67
N ALA A 27 -2.30 -7.00 24.99
CA ALA A 27 -3.23 -7.53 23.99
C ALA A 27 -3.60 -6.47 22.93
N LEU A 28 -3.92 -5.24 23.37
CA LEU A 28 -4.24 -4.13 22.47
C LEU A 28 -3.00 -3.71 21.66
N ARG A 29 -1.83 -3.63 22.32
CA ARG A 29 -0.56 -3.32 21.65
C ARG A 29 -0.28 -4.30 20.50
N SER A 30 -0.41 -5.61 20.75
CA SER A 30 -0.23 -6.62 19.71
C SER A 30 -1.27 -6.52 18.58
N ALA A 31 -2.52 -6.15 18.90
CA ALA A 31 -3.55 -5.94 17.90
C ALA A 31 -3.20 -4.74 16.98
N ILE A 32 -2.76 -3.62 17.56
CA ILE A 32 -2.33 -2.44 16.79
C ILE A 32 -1.12 -2.77 15.90
N GLU A 33 -0.11 -3.45 16.44
CA GLU A 33 1.06 -3.87 15.66
C GLU A 33 0.66 -4.73 14.46
N ARG A 34 -0.28 -5.67 14.64
CA ARG A 34 -0.79 -6.50 13.55
C ARG A 34 -1.50 -5.66 12.48
N VAL A 35 -2.30 -4.68 12.87
CA VAL A 35 -3.00 -3.79 11.92
C VAL A 35 -2.00 -2.98 11.11
N ILE A 36 -0.98 -2.40 11.76
CA ILE A 36 0.11 -1.66 11.10
C ILE A 36 0.82 -2.55 10.08
N ARG A 37 1.20 -3.77 10.48
CA ARG A 37 1.86 -4.74 9.57
C ARG A 37 0.99 -5.08 8.37
N ILE A 38 -0.29 -5.37 8.57
CA ILE A 38 -1.22 -5.66 7.47
C ILE A 38 -1.31 -4.49 6.49
N PHE A 39 -1.43 -3.27 7.01
CA PHE A 39 -1.50 -2.07 6.19
C PHE A 39 -0.22 -1.89 5.36
N GLN A 40 0.95 -1.98 6.00
CA GLN A 40 2.25 -1.87 5.33
C GLN A 40 2.45 -2.96 4.26
N SER A 41 2.09 -4.22 4.55
CA SER A 41 2.18 -5.30 3.58
C SER A 41 1.25 -5.08 2.39
N ARG A 42 0.00 -4.65 2.62
CA ARG A 42 -0.93 -4.35 1.52
C ARG A 42 -0.46 -3.18 0.66
N LEU A 43 0.06 -2.13 1.29
CA LEU A 43 0.64 -1.00 0.57
C LEU A 43 1.84 -1.44 -0.27
N PHE A 44 2.73 -2.27 0.29
CA PHE A 44 3.87 -2.79 -0.44
C PHE A 44 3.47 -3.62 -1.67
N LEU A 45 2.48 -4.50 -1.53
CA LEU A 45 1.95 -5.27 -2.66
C LEU A 45 1.37 -4.36 -3.75
N ALA A 46 0.57 -3.36 -3.38
CA ALA A 46 0.03 -2.41 -4.36
C ALA A 46 1.13 -1.61 -5.08
N LEU A 47 2.23 -1.28 -4.37
CA LEU A 47 3.39 -0.64 -4.99
C LEU A 47 4.13 -1.58 -5.95
N LEU A 48 4.26 -2.86 -5.61
CA LEU A 48 4.84 -3.87 -6.50
C LEU A 48 4.00 -4.06 -7.75
N ASP A 49 2.68 -4.10 -7.64
CA ASP A 49 1.78 -4.26 -8.80
C ASP A 49 2.00 -3.11 -9.81
N ILE A 50 2.15 -1.87 -9.32
CA ILE A 50 2.46 -0.71 -10.17
C ILE A 50 3.86 -0.82 -10.78
N GLN A 51 4.85 -1.24 -9.99
CA GLN A 51 6.22 -1.39 -10.47
C GLN A 51 6.31 -2.46 -11.56
N GLU A 52 5.71 -3.63 -11.34
CA GLU A 52 5.68 -4.73 -12.30
C GLU A 52 5.03 -4.30 -13.61
N PHE A 53 3.88 -3.60 -13.54
CA PHE A 53 3.24 -3.04 -14.72
C PHE A 53 4.15 -2.04 -15.46
N TYR A 54 4.79 -1.12 -14.72
CA TYR A 54 5.68 -0.14 -15.31
C TYR A 54 6.85 -0.80 -16.05
N GLU A 55 7.46 -1.83 -15.46
CA GLU A 55 8.56 -2.59 -16.04
C GLU A 55 8.12 -3.44 -17.23
N ALA A 56 7.01 -4.18 -17.11
CA ALA A 56 6.54 -5.13 -18.13
C ALA A 56 5.85 -4.47 -19.32
N THR A 57 5.28 -3.27 -19.15
CA THR A 57 4.54 -2.57 -20.19
C THR A 57 5.24 -1.30 -20.64
N LEU A 58 5.53 -0.38 -19.71
CA LEU A 58 6.00 0.95 -20.10
C LEU A 58 7.48 0.98 -20.48
N LEU A 59 8.32 0.18 -19.82
CA LEU A 59 9.74 0.04 -20.14
C LEU A 59 10.04 -0.95 -21.26
N ASP A 60 9.08 -1.79 -21.68
CA ASP A 60 9.28 -2.73 -22.77
C ASP A 60 9.45 -1.98 -24.10
N GLY A 61 10.67 -2.01 -24.66
CA GLY A 61 11.00 -1.37 -25.93
C GLY A 61 10.44 -2.08 -27.17
N SER A 62 9.91 -3.30 -27.02
CA SER A 62 9.32 -4.06 -28.12
C SER A 62 7.84 -3.73 -28.36
N LYS A 63 7.16 -3.12 -27.38
CA LYS A 63 5.75 -2.73 -27.46
C LYS A 63 5.57 -1.38 -28.16
N SER A 64 4.57 -1.31 -29.05
CA SER A 64 4.18 -0.05 -29.67
C SER A 64 3.51 0.90 -28.66
N PRO A 65 3.48 2.22 -28.93
CA PRO A 65 2.77 3.18 -28.10
C PRO A 65 1.28 2.83 -27.90
N GLU A 66 0.61 2.32 -28.94
CA GLU A 66 -0.80 1.92 -28.88
C GLU A 66 -1.02 0.70 -27.98
N GLN A 67 -0.11 -0.29 -28.04
CA GLN A 67 -0.17 -1.45 -27.15
C GLN A 67 -0.02 -1.03 -25.69
N LYS A 68 0.96 -0.16 -25.39
CA LYS A 68 1.17 0.37 -24.04
C LYS A 68 -0.05 1.13 -23.54
N ALA A 69 -0.69 1.92 -24.40
CA ALA A 69 -1.90 2.67 -24.05
C ALA A 69 -3.06 1.74 -23.70
N ASN A 70 -3.31 0.70 -24.50
CA ASN A 70 -4.39 -0.26 -24.26
C ASN A 70 -4.16 -1.04 -22.96
N GLU A 71 -2.95 -1.59 -22.75
CA GLU A 71 -2.61 -2.30 -21.53
C GLU A 71 -2.72 -1.41 -20.27
N THR A 72 -2.44 -0.11 -20.40
CA THR A 72 -2.63 0.85 -19.30
C THR A 72 -4.09 1.03 -18.95
N ILE A 73 -4.99 1.11 -19.94
CA ILE A 73 -6.44 1.23 -19.69
C ILE A 73 -6.94 0.00 -18.94
N GLU A 74 -6.57 -1.21 -19.41
CA GLU A 74 -6.94 -2.47 -18.75
C GLU A 74 -6.40 -2.57 -17.32
N ALA A 75 -5.15 -2.14 -17.08
CA ALA A 75 -4.55 -2.13 -15.75
C ALA A 75 -5.28 -1.17 -14.79
N VAL A 76 -5.68 0.01 -15.27
CA VAL A 76 -6.43 0.98 -14.46
C VAL A 76 -7.80 0.41 -14.07
N GLU A 77 -8.53 -0.21 -15.00
CA GLU A 77 -9.83 -0.86 -14.70
C GLU A 77 -9.70 -1.98 -13.68
N LYS A 78 -8.58 -2.71 -13.67
CA LYS A 78 -8.32 -3.78 -12.70
C LYS A 78 -7.98 -3.24 -11.30
N TRP A 79 -7.48 -2.01 -11.20
CA TRP A 79 -7.06 -1.39 -9.94
C TRP A 79 -8.13 -0.51 -9.29
N GLU A 80 -9.21 -0.19 -9.99
CA GLU A 80 -10.44 0.37 -9.41
C GLU A 80 -11.23 -0.69 -8.59
#